data_AF-A0A1F8TX63-F1
#
_entry.id   AF-A0A1F8TX63-F1
#
_cell.length_a   1.000
_cell.length_b   1.000
_cell.length_c   1.000
_cell.angle_alpha   90.00
_cell.angle_beta   90.00
_cell.angle_gamma   90.00
#
_symmetry.space_group_name_H-M   'P 1'
#
loop_
_entity.id
_entity.type
_entity.pdbx_description
1 polymer ?
#
loop_
_entity_poly.entity_id
_entity_poly.type
_entity_poly.pdbx_seq_one_letter_code
_entity_poly.pdbx_strand_id
1 'polypeptide(L)'
;MKAAKFNFKRLLMTAFVLYTAVTLINQQVAIGKLTTIQNEKKQKVESIKLENQKLVELIKNASTDASIEKMAREQLGLVKTGEKVYINQSEPDKDLQGGDN
;
A
#
# COMPACT_ATOMS: atom_id res chain seq x y z
N MET A 1 -69.02 8.41 -30.56
CA MET A 1 -67.95 8.58 -29.56
C MET A 1 -66.66 8.93 -30.29
N LYS A 2 -66.12 10.14 -30.11
CA LYS A 2 -64.94 10.60 -30.86
C LYS A 2 -63.71 9.87 -30.33
N ALA A 3 -63.13 8.98 -31.14
CA ALA A 3 -61.86 8.35 -30.81
C ALA A 3 -60.80 9.46 -30.68
N ALA A 4 -60.28 9.64 -29.46
CA ALA A 4 -59.13 10.51 -29.25
C ALA A 4 -58.02 10.01 -30.16
N LYS A 5 -57.60 10.81 -31.14
CA LYS A 5 -56.41 10.52 -31.96
C LYS A 5 -55.21 10.61 -31.04
N PHE A 6 -54.94 9.52 -30.35
CA PHE A 6 -53.85 9.41 -29.41
C PHE A 6 -52.55 9.50 -30.21
N ASN A 7 -51.78 10.56 -29.98
CA ASN A 7 -50.52 10.78 -30.68
C ASN A 7 -49.47 9.82 -30.13
N PHE A 8 -49.60 8.53 -30.47
CA PHE A 8 -48.73 7.45 -29.98
C PHE A 8 -47.24 7.74 -30.20
N LYS A 9 -46.90 8.38 -31.34
CA LYS A 9 -45.54 8.86 -31.61
C LYS A 9 -45.04 9.86 -30.56
N ARG A 10 -45.91 10.79 -30.11
CA ARG A 10 -45.56 11.74 -29.04
C ARG A 10 -45.38 11.01 -27.71
N LEU A 11 -46.28 10.10 -27.35
CA LEU A 11 -46.14 9.32 -26.11
C LEU A 11 -44.83 8.51 -26.09
N LEU A 12 -44.51 7.83 -27.18
CA LEU A 12 -43.27 7.06 -27.32
C LEU A 12 -42.03 7.95 -27.20
N MET A 13 -42.07 9.14 -27.79
CA MET A 13 -40.98 10.11 -27.71
C MET A 13 -40.80 10.63 -26.28
N THR A 14 -41.88 10.94 -25.56
CA THR A 14 -41.80 11.36 -24.15
C THR A 14 -41.25 10.24 -23.27
N ALA A 15 -41.69 9.00 -23.48
CA ALA A 15 -41.20 7.83 -22.74
C ALA A 15 -39.70 7.58 -22.99
N PHE A 16 -39.25 7.73 -24.23
CA PHE A 16 -37.82 7.62 -24.58
C PHE A 16 -36.99 8.69 -23.86
N VAL A 17 -37.43 9.95 -23.88
CA VAL A 17 -36.72 11.04 -23.19
C VAL A 17 -36.65 10.77 -21.69
N LEU A 18 -37.76 10.37 -21.05
CA LEU A 18 -37.79 10.02 -19.63
C LEU A 18 -36.82 8.87 -19.29
N TYR A 19 -36.82 7.81 -20.09
CA TYR A 19 -35.91 6.67 -19.91
C TYR A 19 -34.44 7.08 -20.03
N THR A 20 -34.10 7.86 -21.07
CA THR A 20 -32.73 8.35 -21.26
C THR A 20 -32.30 9.29 -20.12
N ALA A 21 -33.17 10.17 -19.64
CA ALA A 21 -32.86 11.07 -18.53
C ALA A 21 -32.53 10.30 -17.24
N VAL A 22 -33.32 9.28 -16.89
CA VAL A 22 -33.04 8.42 -15.72
C VAL A 22 -31.73 7.65 -15.90
N THR A 23 -31.49 7.12 -17.10
CA THR A 23 -30.26 6.37 -17.39
C THR A 23 -29.02 7.23 -17.28
N LEU A 24 -29.07 8.49 -17.76
CA LEU A 24 -27.97 9.44 -17.67
C LEU A 24 -27.68 9.81 -16.21
N ILE A 25 -28.69 10.05 -15.38
CA ILE A 25 -28.51 10.34 -13.95
C ILE A 25 -27.80 9.16 -13.24
N ASN A 26 -28.24 7.93 -13.52
CA ASN A 26 -27.61 6.73 -12.96
C ASN A 26 -26.16 6.55 -13.42
N GLN A 27 -25.86 6.86 -14.68
CA GLN A 27 -24.50 6.83 -15.21
C GLN A 27 -23.59 7.88 -14.56
N GLN A 28 -24.08 9.10 -14.30
CA GLN A 28 -23.31 10.15 -13.61
C GLN A 28 -22.89 9.72 -12.19
N VAL A 29 -23.78 9.04 -11.45
CA VAL A 29 -23.46 8.48 -10.12
C VAL A 29 -22.44 7.34 -10.22
N ALA A 30 -22.56 6.47 -11.21
CA ALA A 30 -21.62 5.37 -11.43
C ALA A 30 -20.21 5.88 -11.76
N ILE A 31 -20.10 6.91 -12.62
CA ILE A 31 -18.83 7.54 -12.98
C ILE A 31 -18.18 8.18 -11.74
N GLY A 32 -18.96 8.88 -10.90
CA GLY A 32 -18.46 9.47 -9.66
C GLY A 32 -17.92 8.42 -8.67
N LYS A 33 -18.55 7.25 -8.57
CA LYS A 33 -18.05 6.15 -7.72
C LYS A 33 -16.83 5.46 -8.32
N LEU A 34 -16.74 5.36 -9.64
CA LEU A 34 -15.59 4.74 -10.31
C LEU A 34 -14.35 5.62 -10.19
N THR A 35 -14.49 6.95 -10.25
CA THR A 35 -13.37 7.89 -10.13
C THR A 35 -12.80 7.92 -8.71
N THR A 36 -13.64 7.84 -7.67
CA THR A 36 -13.15 7.74 -6.28
C THR A 36 -12.36 6.45 -6.05
N ILE A 37 -12.90 5.31 -6.50
CA ILE A 37 -12.22 4.01 -6.38
C ILE A 37 -10.90 4.01 -7.17
N GLN A 38 -10.86 4.63 -8.34
CA GLN A 38 -9.63 4.75 -9.13
C GLN A 38 -8.57 5.61 -8.41
N ASN A 39 -8.97 6.72 -7.79
CA ASN A 39 -8.05 7.57 -7.03
C ASN A 39 -7.53 6.87 -5.78
N GLU A 40 -8.38 6.19 -5.01
CA GLU A 40 -7.94 5.41 -3.84
C GLU A 40 -6.96 4.30 -4.22
N LYS A 41 -7.26 3.57 -5.31
CA LYS A 41 -6.34 2.54 -5.82
C LYS A 41 -5.03 3.13 -6.31
N LYS A 42 -5.05 4.27 -7.01
CA LYS A 42 -3.82 4.97 -7.43
C LYS A 42 -2.98 5.41 -6.25
N GLN A 43 -3.59 6.04 -5.25
CA GLN A 43 -2.88 6.46 -4.03
C GLN A 43 -2.24 5.27 -3.31
N LYS A 44 -2.94 4.14 -3.22
CA LYS A 44 -2.40 2.92 -2.62
C LYS A 44 -1.25 2.32 -3.42
N VAL A 45 -1.32 2.36 -4.75
CA VAL A 45 -0.22 1.92 -5.62
C VAL A 45 0.99 2.84 -5.47
N GLU A 46 0.78 4.15 -5.42
CA GLU A 46 1.85 5.12 -5.22
C GLU A 46 2.51 4.98 -3.85
N SER A 47 1.74 4.78 -2.79
CA SER A 47 2.28 4.58 -1.44
C SER A 47 3.11 3.30 -1.35
N ILE A 48 2.62 2.18 -1.90
CA ILE A 48 3.35 0.91 -1.95
C ILE A 48 4.63 1.05 -2.78
N LYS A 49 4.58 1.77 -3.90
CA LYS A 49 5.76 2.00 -4.75
C LYS A 49 6.82 2.82 -4.03
N LEU A 50 6.42 3.87 -3.30
CA LEU A 50 7.32 4.70 -2.50
C LEU A 50 7.96 3.89 -1.37
N GLU A 51 7.16 3.08 -0.68
CA GLU A 51 7.66 2.19 0.38
C GLU A 51 8.64 1.16 -0.17
N ASN A 52 8.33 0.56 -1.32
CA ASN A 52 9.23 -0.38 -1.99
C ASN A 52 10.55 0.30 -2.38
N GLN A 53 10.51 1.51 -2.95
CA GLN A 53 11.72 2.27 -3.27
C GLN A 53 12.57 2.57 -2.04
N LYS A 54 11.94 2.97 -0.93
CA LYS A 54 12.63 3.20 0.34
C LYS A 54 13.27 1.92 0.87
N LEU A 55 12.57 0.80 0.82
CA LEU A 55 13.11 -0.51 1.23
C LEU A 55 14.28 -0.93 0.34
N VAL A 56 14.19 -0.74 -0.98
CA VAL A 56 15.29 -1.02 -1.91
C VAL A 56 16.50 -0.14 -1.63
N GLU A 57 16.30 1.14 -1.29
CA GLU A 57 17.38 2.04 -0.92
C GLU A 57 18.03 1.65 0.42
N LEU A 58 17.22 1.26 1.40
CA LEU A 58 17.71 0.74 2.68
C LEU A 58 18.48 -0.57 2.48
N ILE A 59 17.98 -1.48 1.66
CA ILE A 59 18.69 -2.71 1.29
C ILE A 59 19.99 -2.33 0.58
N LYS A 60 19.97 -1.45 -0.43
CA LYS A 60 21.20 -1.04 -1.12
C LYS A 60 22.25 -0.44 -0.18
N ASN A 61 21.82 0.37 0.79
CA ASN A 61 22.72 0.96 1.78
C ASN A 61 23.23 -0.09 2.79
N ALA A 62 22.35 -0.99 3.25
CA ALA A 62 22.68 -2.09 4.17
C ALA A 62 23.45 -3.24 3.49
N SER A 63 23.31 -3.40 2.18
CA SER A 63 23.97 -4.40 1.33
C SER A 63 25.28 -3.88 0.74
N THR A 64 25.77 -2.73 1.22
CA THR A 64 27.20 -2.42 1.01
C THR A 64 28.01 -3.50 1.70
N ASP A 65 29.05 -4.03 1.05
CA ASP A 65 29.87 -5.13 1.58
C ASP A 65 30.37 -4.84 3.00
N ALA A 66 30.68 -3.57 3.31
CA ALA A 66 31.08 -3.13 4.63
C ALA A 66 29.97 -3.24 5.70
N SER A 67 28.71 -3.01 5.33
CA SER A 67 27.56 -3.13 6.24
C SER A 67 27.16 -4.59 6.45
N ILE A 68 27.27 -5.43 5.41
CA ILE A 68 27.12 -6.89 5.51
C ILE A 68 28.22 -7.48 6.39
N GLU A 69 29.49 -7.10 6.17
CA GLU A 69 30.63 -7.51 6.99
C GLU A 69 30.39 -7.12 8.46
N LYS A 70 29.97 -5.88 8.71
CA LYS A 70 29.69 -5.39 10.06
C LYS A 70 28.55 -6.17 10.73
N MET A 71 27.43 -6.38 10.03
CA MET A 71 26.29 -7.15 10.56
C MET A 71 26.67 -8.61 10.85
N ALA A 72 27.40 -9.25 9.93
CA ALA A 72 27.88 -10.62 10.12
C ALA A 72 28.84 -10.71 11.32
N ARG A 73 29.74 -9.73 11.50
CA ARG A 73 30.61 -9.65 12.68
C ARG A 73 29.84 -9.48 13.97
N GLU A 74 28.84 -8.61 14.00
CA GLU A 74 27.99 -8.41 15.18
C GLU A 74 27.23 -9.71 15.55
N GLN A 75 26.69 -10.43 14.56
CA GLN A 75 26.02 -11.72 14.77
C GLN A 75 26.96 -12.85 15.22
N LEU A 76 28.23 -12.82 14.78
CA LEU A 76 29.25 -13.81 15.11
C LEU A 76 30.08 -13.44 16.35
N GLY A 77 29.82 -12.28 16.98
CA GLY A 77 30.63 -11.77 18.10
C GLY A 77 32.08 -11.41 17.74
N LEU A 78 32.35 -11.10 16.46
CA LEU A 78 33.68 -10.83 15.93
C LEU A 78 33.99 -9.34 15.91
N VAL A 79 35.23 -8.95 16.25
CA VAL A 79 35.70 -7.55 16.20
C VAL A 79 36.76 -7.31 15.15
N LYS A 80 36.72 -6.15 14.48
CA LYS A 80 37.71 -5.78 13.46
C LYS A 80 38.97 -5.22 14.12
N THR A 81 40.11 -5.38 13.48
CA THR A 81 41.40 -4.87 13.99
C THR A 81 41.31 -3.36 14.23
N GLY A 82 41.47 -2.93 15.49
CA GLY A 82 41.37 -1.54 15.90
C GLY A 82 40.07 -1.16 16.63
N GLU A 83 39.06 -2.04 16.70
CA GLU A 83 37.86 -1.85 17.52
C GLU A 83 38.11 -2.35 18.96
N LYS A 84 37.63 -1.59 19.97
CA LYS A 84 37.68 -1.97 21.38
C LYS A 84 36.27 -2.37 21.86
N VAL A 85 36.14 -3.58 22.37
CA VAL A 85 34.89 -4.05 23.01
C VAL A 85 34.85 -3.50 24.43
N TYR A 86 33.75 -2.83 24.79
CA TYR A 86 33.48 -2.42 26.16
C TYR A 86 32.48 -3.41 26.77
N ILE A 87 32.94 -4.22 27.71
CA ILE A 87 32.06 -5.09 28.51
C ILE A 87 31.74 -4.34 29.80
N ASN A 88 30.47 -4.03 30.00
CA ASN A 88 30.02 -3.32 31.20
C ASN A 88 29.88 -4.33 32.35
N GLN A 89 30.87 -4.38 33.25
CA GLN A 89 30.92 -5.31 34.39
C GLN A 89 29.86 -5.03 35.48
N SER A 90 28.99 -4.05 35.26
CA SER A 90 27.94 -3.64 36.21
C SER A 90 26.64 -4.44 36.07
N GLU A 91 26.51 -5.24 35.02
CA GLU A 91 25.37 -6.12 34.81
C GLU A 91 25.81 -7.57 35.07
N PRO A 92 25.18 -8.30 36.01
CA PRO A 92 25.53 -9.70 36.26
C PRO A 92 25.24 -10.52 35.00
N ASP A 93 26.27 -11.21 34.50
CA ASP A 93 26.20 -12.12 33.36
C ASP A 93 25.02 -13.09 33.52
N LYS A 94 24.02 -12.97 32.63
CA LYS A 94 22.87 -13.89 32.59
C LYS A 94 23.19 -15.24 31.95
N ASP A 95 24.37 -15.39 31.36
CA ASP A 95 24.74 -16.55 30.54
C ASP A 95 25.69 -17.53 31.24
N LEU A 96 25.99 -17.34 32.53
CA LEU A 96 26.79 -18.29 33.34
C LEU A 96 25.97 -19.03 34.41
N GLN A 97 24.68 -19.26 34.15
CA GLN A 97 23.92 -20.31 34.86
C GLN A 97 23.75 -21.52 33.94
N GLY A 98 24.75 -22.39 33.96
CA GLY A 98 24.70 -23.65 33.21
C GLY A 98 25.92 -24.50 33.45
N GLY A 99 26.04 -25.08 34.65
CA GLY A 99 27.03 -26.13 34.89
C GLY A 99 27.43 -26.33 36.35
N ASP A 100 26.47 -26.59 37.24
CA ASP A 100 26.76 -27.41 38.42
C ASP A 100 26.66 -28.88 37.98
N ASN A 101 27.81 -29.58 38.02
CA ASN A 101 28.01 -30.96 38.47
C ASN A 101 29.53 -31.26 38.45
#